data_AF-A0A455SI65-F1
#
_entry.id   AF-A0A455SI65-F1
#
_cell.length_a   1.000
_cell.length_b   1.000
_cell.length_c   1.000
_cell.angle_alpha   90.00
_cell.angle_beta   90.00
_cell.angle_gamma   90.00
#
_symmetry.space_group_name_H-M   'P 1'
#
loop_
_entity.id
_entity.type
_entity.pdbx_description
1 polymer ?
#
loop_
_entity_poly.entity_id
_entity_poly.type
_entity_poly.pdbx_seq_one_letter_code
_entity_poly.pdbx_strand_id
1 'polypeptide(L)'
;MVLASLVWHLTAYQAAFRERPGFPGWSEEQWGRWTADDPAFRPELSFLALIDGRAAGFVTNADDEEAPQDGYLIQVGVHPDRRGQKIGLRLLPALCAPGRRTERKR
;
A
#
# COMPACT_ATOMS: atom_id res chain seq x y z
N MET A 1 -1.15 -8.08 16.01
CA MET A 1 -2.36 -8.60 15.33
C MET A 1 -2.43 -7.97 13.92
N VAL A 2 -1.56 -8.42 13.00
CA VAL A 2 -1.32 -7.82 11.67
C VAL A 2 -2.16 -8.49 10.57
N LEU A 3 -2.61 -9.74 10.80
CA LEU A 3 -3.30 -10.59 9.81
C LEU A 3 -4.60 -9.99 9.25
N ALA A 4 -5.42 -9.32 10.06
CA ALA A 4 -6.67 -8.71 9.58
C ALA A 4 -6.45 -7.56 8.58
N SER A 5 -5.31 -6.86 8.66
CA SER A 5 -4.98 -5.76 7.76
C SER A 5 -4.61 -6.25 6.35
N LEU A 6 -3.97 -7.42 6.25
CA LEU A 6 -3.56 -8.02 4.98
C LEU A 6 -4.76 -8.52 4.15
N VAL A 7 -5.72 -9.17 4.80
CA VAL A 7 -6.95 -9.66 4.14
C VAL A 7 -7.73 -8.51 3.50
N TRP A 8 -7.85 -7.38 4.21
CA TRP A 8 -8.57 -6.21 3.70
C TRP A 8 -7.77 -5.45 2.64
N HIS A 9 -6.44 -5.44 2.72
CA HIS A 9 -5.58 -4.96 1.64
C HIS A 9 -5.77 -5.78 0.36
N LEU A 10 -5.74 -7.11 0.46
CA LEU A 10 -6.00 -8.00 -0.67
C LEU A 10 -7.38 -7.75 -1.28
N THR A 11 -8.40 -7.56 -0.43
CA THR A 11 -9.77 -7.28 -0.88
C THR A 11 -9.83 -5.98 -1.68
N ALA A 12 -9.16 -4.92 -1.20
CA ALA A 12 -9.07 -3.65 -1.90
C ALA A 12 -8.30 -3.77 -3.23
N TYR A 13 -7.21 -4.55 -3.24
CA TYR A 13 -6.42 -4.86 -4.44
C TYR A 13 -7.25 -5.58 -5.50
N GLN A 14 -7.91 -6.68 -5.12
CA GLN A 14 -8.78 -7.43 -6.02
C GLN A 14 -9.90 -6.54 -6.56
N ALA A 15 -10.59 -5.79 -5.70
CA ALA A 15 -11.66 -4.89 -6.15
C ALA A 15 -11.16 -3.80 -7.11
N ALA A 16 -9.99 -3.23 -6.85
CA ALA A 16 -9.43 -2.15 -7.67
C ALA A 16 -8.97 -2.62 -9.05
N PHE A 17 -8.53 -3.88 -9.19
CA PHE A 17 -7.78 -4.33 -10.37
C PHE A 17 -8.30 -5.61 -11.05
N ARG A 18 -9.25 -6.36 -10.49
CA ARG A 18 -9.69 -7.67 -11.05
C ARG A 18 -10.11 -7.65 -12.52
N GLU A 19 -10.54 -6.51 -13.03
CA GLU A 19 -11.01 -6.34 -14.42
C GLU A 19 -9.88 -5.96 -15.39
N ARG A 20 -8.66 -5.67 -14.91
CA ARG A 20 -7.54 -5.32 -15.79
C ARG A 20 -7.10 -6.55 -16.59
N PRO A 21 -6.82 -6.42 -17.90
CA PRO A 21 -6.19 -7.50 -18.66
C PRO A 21 -4.89 -7.97 -17.98
N GLY A 22 -4.72 -9.28 -17.85
CA GLY A 22 -3.55 -9.87 -17.19
C GLY A 22 -3.54 -9.74 -15.66
N PHE A 23 -4.68 -9.48 -15.02
CA PHE A 23 -4.77 -9.53 -13.55
C PHE A 23 -4.36 -10.92 -13.04
N PRO A 24 -3.37 -11.02 -12.13
CA PRO A 24 -2.80 -12.31 -11.77
C PRO A 24 -3.69 -13.13 -10.82
N GLY A 25 -4.75 -12.56 -10.25
CA GLY A 25 -5.70 -13.32 -9.43
C GLY A 25 -5.10 -13.89 -8.14
N TRP A 26 -4.10 -13.21 -7.56
CA TRP A 26 -3.34 -13.73 -6.42
C TRP A 26 -4.22 -14.13 -5.23
N SER A 27 -3.84 -15.26 -4.61
CA SER A 27 -4.32 -15.65 -3.28
C SER A 27 -3.76 -14.72 -2.21
N GLU A 28 -4.32 -14.80 -1.00
CA GLU A 28 -3.81 -14.06 0.17
C GLU A 28 -2.35 -14.38 0.45
N GLU A 29 -1.97 -15.65 0.38
CA GLU A 29 -0.60 -16.10 0.60
C GLU A 29 0.35 -15.54 -0.46
N GLN A 30 -0.05 -15.52 -1.73
CA GLN A 30 0.76 -14.96 -2.81
C GLN A 30 0.93 -13.44 -2.67
N TRP A 31 -0.14 -12.74 -2.27
CA TRP A 31 -0.08 -11.32 -1.99
C TRP A 31 0.80 -11.01 -0.77
N GLY A 32 0.70 -11.80 0.30
CA GLY A 32 1.57 -11.69 1.47
C GLY A 32 3.04 -11.87 1.09
N ARG A 33 3.36 -12.92 0.33
CA ARG A 33 4.71 -13.18 -0.17
C ARG A 33 5.28 -12.05 -1.02
N TRP A 34 4.45 -11.40 -1.82
CA TRP A 34 4.88 -10.31 -2.69
C TRP A 34 4.92 -8.94 -1.98
N THR A 35 4.37 -8.84 -0.77
CA THR A 35 4.29 -7.58 -0.03
C THR A 35 4.86 -7.73 1.37
N ALA A 36 4.07 -8.24 2.31
CA ALA A 36 4.40 -8.25 3.73
C ALA A 36 5.61 -9.10 4.12
N ASP A 37 5.96 -10.11 3.32
CA ASP A 37 7.13 -10.96 3.56
C ASP A 37 8.43 -10.33 3.01
N ASP A 38 8.33 -9.23 2.25
CA ASP A 38 9.48 -8.48 1.76
C ASP A 38 10.14 -7.69 2.91
N PRO A 39 11.45 -7.84 3.18
CA PRO A 39 12.14 -7.10 4.23
C PRO A 39 12.08 -5.57 4.08
N ALA A 40 11.91 -5.07 2.85
CA ALA A 40 11.77 -3.65 2.57
C ALA A 40 10.35 -3.13 2.86
N PHE A 41 9.37 -4.01 3.10
CA PHE A 41 7.98 -3.62 3.37
C PHE A 41 7.86 -2.68 4.57
N ARG A 42 7.12 -1.58 4.39
CA ARG A 42 6.88 -0.55 5.41
C ARG A 42 5.42 -0.59 5.87
N PRO A 43 5.07 -1.42 6.86
CA PRO A 43 3.70 -1.54 7.35
C PRO A 43 3.15 -0.23 7.91
N GLU A 44 3.98 0.58 8.56
CA GLU A 44 3.63 1.88 9.14
C GLU A 44 3.38 2.97 8.09
N LEU A 45 3.87 2.75 6.86
CA LEU A 45 3.60 3.61 5.71
C LEU A 45 2.54 3.03 4.78
N SER A 46 2.01 1.84 5.07
CA SER A 46 1.00 1.16 4.25
C SER A 46 -0.37 1.29 4.88
N PHE A 47 -1.36 1.78 4.11
CA PHE A 47 -2.64 2.20 4.66
C PHE A 47 -3.82 1.61 3.90
N LEU A 48 -4.88 1.35 4.65
CA LEU A 48 -6.19 0.98 4.14
C LEU A 48 -7.19 2.11 4.44
N ALA A 49 -7.85 2.62 3.40
CA ALA A 49 -9.01 3.49 3.57
C ALA A 49 -10.26 2.65 3.80
N LEU A 50 -10.90 2.81 4.96
CA LEU A 50 -12.19 2.23 5.28
C LEU A 50 -13.28 3.29 5.18
N ILE A 51 -14.34 3.03 4.42
CA ILE A 51 -15.54 3.86 4.33
C ILE A 51 -16.74 2.96 4.57
N ASP A 52 -17.58 3.31 5.56
CA ASP A 52 -18.74 2.53 5.98
C ASP A 52 -18.38 1.07 6.31
N GLY A 53 -17.21 0.85 6.94
CA GLY A 53 -16.71 -0.48 7.29
C GLY A 53 -16.23 -1.33 6.10
N ARG A 54 -16.11 -0.74 4.90
CA ARG A 54 -15.63 -1.43 3.69
C ARG A 54 -14.33 -0.84 3.19
N ALA A 55 -13.45 -1.71 2.68
CA ALA A 55 -12.21 -1.32 2.03
C ALA A 55 -12.51 -0.49 0.77
N ALA A 56 -12.18 0.80 0.81
CA ALA A 56 -12.44 1.77 -0.26
C ALA A 56 -11.19 2.07 -1.10
N GLY A 57 -10.01 1.83 -0.55
CA GLY A 57 -8.73 1.98 -1.23
C GLY A 57 -7.58 1.57 -0.33
N PHE A 58 -6.39 1.42 -0.89
CA PHE A 58 -5.21 1.01 -0.17
C PHE A 58 -3.93 1.57 -0.79
N VAL A 59 -2.87 1.54 -0.01
CA VAL A 59 -1.50 1.81 -0.46
C VAL A 59 -0.54 0.88 0.26
N THR A 60 0.38 0.28 -0.49
CA THR A 60 1.44 -0.59 0.00
C THR A 60 2.78 0.05 -0.35
N ASN A 61 3.65 0.22 0.64
CA ASN A 61 4.93 0.91 0.51
C ASN A 61 6.08 0.01 0.95
N ALA A 62 7.25 0.24 0.34
CA ALA A 62 8.52 -0.37 0.71
C ALA A 62 9.65 0.67 0.62
N ASP A 63 10.75 0.40 1.33
CA ASP A 63 12.00 1.13 1.16
C ASP A 63 12.68 0.71 -0.15
N ASP A 64 13.46 1.61 -0.73
CA ASP A 64 14.35 1.26 -1.83
C ASP A 64 15.62 0.58 -1.28
N GLU A 65 15.86 -0.67 -1.66
CA GLU A 65 17.02 -1.44 -1.20
C GLU A 65 18.36 -0.83 -1.67
N GLU A 66 18.37 -0.20 -2.84
CA GLU A 66 19.56 0.44 -3.43
C GLU A 66 19.71 1.89 -2.94
N ALA A 67 18.61 2.51 -2.51
CA ALA A 67 18.57 3.87 -1.99
C ALA A 67 17.80 3.96 -0.66
N PRO A 68 18.36 3.52 0.48
CA PRO A 68 17.61 3.35 1.74
C PRO A 68 17.04 4.61 2.39
N GLN A 69 17.38 5.79 1.88
CA GLN A 69 16.76 7.07 2.28
C GLN A 69 15.46 7.37 1.52
N ASP A 70 15.18 6.58 0.49
CA ASP A 70 14.04 6.70 -0.41
C ASP A 70 13.14 5.46 -0.24
N GLY A 71 11.90 5.58 -0.72
CA GLY A 71 10.94 4.48 -0.72
C GLY A 71 10.01 4.60 -1.90
N TYR A 72 9.29 3.52 -2.20
CA TYR A 72 8.39 3.45 -3.33
C TYR A 72 7.04 2.83 -2.98
N LEU A 73 6.06 3.16 -3.83
CA LEU A 73 4.76 2.53 -3.82
C LEU A 73 4.87 1.20 -4.53
N ILE A 74 4.72 0.10 -3.78
CA ILE A 74 4.54 -1.22 -4.38
C ILE A 74 3.25 -1.20 -5.21
N GLN A 75 2.15 -0.75 -4.60
CA GLN A 75 0.85 -0.73 -5.24
C GLN A 75 -0.07 0.28 -4.53
N VAL A 76 -0.89 0.99 -5.30
CA VAL A 76 -1.97 1.86 -4.79
C VAL A 76 -3.23 1.61 -5.59
N GLY A 77 -4.38 1.51 -4.93
CA GLY A 77 -5.64 1.23 -5.60
C GLY A 77 -6.86 1.82 -4.89
N VAL A 78 -7.89 2.12 -5.66
CA VAL A 78 -9.18 2.61 -5.16
C VAL A 78 -10.28 1.74 -5.76
N HIS A 79 -11.23 1.33 -4.91
CA HIS A 79 -12.41 0.58 -5.33
C HIS A 79 -13.13 1.34 -6.46
N PRO A 80 -13.58 0.67 -7.54
CA PRO A 80 -14.19 1.33 -8.70
C PRO A 80 -15.33 2.29 -8.34
N ASP A 81 -16.27 1.86 -7.50
CA ASP A 81 -17.41 2.68 -7.04
C ASP A 81 -17.03 3.91 -6.18
N ARG A 82 -15.77 4.01 -5.77
CA ARG A 82 -15.26 5.09 -4.91
C ARG A 82 -14.22 5.98 -5.62
N ARG A 83 -14.00 5.76 -6.92
CA ARG A 83 -13.12 6.60 -7.76
C ARG A 83 -13.70 8.03 -7.90
N GLY A 84 -12.85 8.99 -8.23
CA GLY A 84 -13.22 10.41 -8.33
C GLY A 84 -13.36 11.13 -6.98
N GLN A 85 -13.24 10.44 -5.85
CA GLN A 85 -13.46 10.99 -4.50
C GLN A 85 -12.16 11.36 -3.76
N LYS A 86 -11.04 11.48 -4.48
CA LYS A 86 -9.71 11.84 -3.95
C LYS A 86 -9.15 10.88 -2.87
N ILE A 87 -9.66 9.64 -2.78
CA ILE A 87 -9.19 8.63 -1.82
C ILE A 87 -7.71 8.30 -2.04
N GLY A 88 -7.31 7.97 -3.27
CA GLY A 88 -5.91 7.67 -3.60
C GLY A 88 -4.97 8.82 -3.22
N LEU A 89 -5.36 10.06 -3.53
CA LEU A 89 -4.58 11.25 -3.15
C LEU A 89 -4.40 11.37 -1.63
N ARG A 90 -5.42 11.05 -0.83
CA ARG A 90 -5.36 11.10 0.64
C ARG A 90 -4.51 9.98 1.25
N LEU A 91 -4.24 8.91 0.50
CA LEU A 91 -3.37 7.81 0.94
C LEU A 91 -1.87 8.09 0.70
N LEU A 92 -1.53 9.04 -0.18
CA LEU A 92 -0.15 9.40 -0.51
C LEU A 92 0.65 10.19 0.55
N PRO A 93 0.08 11.01 1.46
CA PRO A 93 0.86 11.82 2.41
C PRO A 93 1.78 10.99 3.33
N ALA A 94 1.50 9.71 3.47
CA ALA A 94 2.34 8.71 4.13
C ALA A 94 3.80 8.69 3.65
N LEU A 95 4.02 8.93 2.36
CA LEU A 95 5.35 8.85 1.74
C LEU A 95 6.25 10.05 2.04
N CYS A 96 5.65 11.21 2.30
CA CYS A 96 6.39 12.47 2.41
C CYS A 96 6.77 12.83 3.86
N ALA A 97 6.69 11.89 4.80
CA ALA A 97 7.30 12.10 6.10
C ALA A 97 8.82 12.24 5.87
N PRO A 98 9.44 13.39 6.20
CA PRO A 98 10.87 13.56 5.97
C PRO A 98 11.62 12.44 6.67
N GLY A 99 12.35 11.65 5.89
CA GLY A 99 13.38 10.76 6.39
C GLY A 99 14.21 11.52 7.42
N ARG A 100 14.52 10.84 8.53
CA ARG A 100 15.33 11.37 9.64
C ARG A 100 16.36 12.34 9.09
N ARG A 101 16.18 13.63 9.39
CA ARG A 101 17.15 14.67 9.09
C ARG A 101 18.44 14.24 9.77
N THR A 102 19.34 13.61 9.03
CA THR A 102 20.70 13.37 9.52
C THR A 102 21.30 14.75 9.65
N GLU A 103 21.42 15.21 10.89
CA GLU A 103 22.17 16.41 11.20
C GLU A 103 23.57 16.22 10.62
N ARG A 104 23.85 16.92 9.52
CA ARG A 104 25.23 17.17 9.11
C ARG A 104 25.87 17.96 10.25
N LYS A 105 26.67 17.30 11.08
CA LYS A 105 27.68 17.99 11.89
C LYS A 105 28.56 18.79 10.92
N ARG A 106 28.56 20.11 11.13
CA ARG A 106 29.54 21.03 10.53
C ARG A 106 30.93 20.72 11.06
#